data_AF-A0A4V0XNJ0-F1
#
_entry.id   AF-A0A4V0XNJ0-F1
#
_cell.length_a   1.000
_cell.length_b   1.000
_cell.length_c   1.000
_cell.angle_alpha   90.00
_cell.angle_beta   90.00
_cell.angle_gamma   90.00
#
_symmetry.space_group_name_H-M   'P 1'
#
loop_
_entity.id
_entity.type
_entity.pdbx_description
1 polymer ?
#
loop_
_entity_poly.entity_id
_entity_poly.type
_entity_poly.pdbx_seq_one_letter_code
_entity_poly.pdbx_strand_id
1 'polypeptide(L)'
;MTRQTWDDENEDWGDDESDLDGESTIICPHCGTEVYEDSPRCPSCENYLSLEDVPATVTNKPWWVLLGAGLGLLVFLRWLFV
;
A
#
# COMPACT_ATOMS: atom_id res chain seq x y z
N MET A 1 -9.17 -58.41 14.51
CA MET A 1 -8.39 -57.22 14.92
C MET A 1 -7.31 -57.05 13.88
N THR A 2 -7.19 -55.84 13.34
CA THR A 2 -6.74 -55.51 11.98
C THR A 2 -5.27 -55.78 11.68
N ARG A 3 -5.02 -56.14 10.41
CA ARG A 3 -3.73 -56.34 9.73
C ARG A 3 -2.86 -55.09 9.84
N GLN A 4 -1.61 -55.25 10.27
CA GLN A 4 -0.60 -54.19 10.32
C GLN A 4 -0.34 -53.68 8.90
N THR A 5 -0.47 -52.37 8.72
CA THR A 5 -0.31 -51.68 7.43
C THR A 5 1.08 -51.05 7.39
N TRP A 6 1.91 -51.65 6.53
CA TRP A 6 2.97 -51.05 5.71
C TRP A 6 4.06 -50.22 6.41
N ASP A 7 5.24 -50.85 6.42
CA ASP A 7 6.60 -50.35 6.56
C ASP A 7 6.82 -48.88 6.17
N ASP A 8 7.40 -48.19 7.15
CA ASP A 8 8.33 -47.07 7.16
C ASP A 8 9.19 -46.93 5.87
N GLU A 9 8.67 -46.28 4.84
CA GLU A 9 9.51 -45.67 3.80
C GLU A 9 9.91 -44.28 4.32
N ASN A 10 11.15 -44.20 4.81
CA ASN A 10 11.89 -42.98 5.11
C ASN A 10 11.88 -42.06 3.87
N GLU A 11 10.87 -41.19 3.79
CA GLU A 11 10.86 -40.06 2.88
C GLU A 11 11.86 -39.04 3.43
N ASP A 12 13.11 -39.16 2.97
CA ASP A 12 14.16 -38.15 3.06
C ASP A 12 13.66 -36.91 2.31
N TRP A 13 12.97 -36.05 3.04
CA TRP A 13 12.52 -34.75 2.55
C TRP A 13 13.77 -33.91 2.30
N GLY A 14 14.22 -33.94 1.04
CA GLY A 14 15.27 -33.09 0.53
C GLY A 14 15.02 -31.65 0.93
N ASP A 15 15.91 -31.16 1.78
CA ASP A 15 16.11 -29.78 2.16
C ASP A 15 16.50 -29.00 0.90
N ASP A 16 15.51 -28.61 0.09
CA ASP A 16 15.70 -27.68 -1.02
C ASP A 16 15.57 -26.26 -0.48
N GLU A 17 16.69 -25.81 0.06
CA GLU A 17 16.94 -24.45 0.45
C GLU A 17 17.00 -23.56 -0.80
N SER A 18 15.93 -22.82 -1.11
CA SER A 18 16.01 -21.41 -1.54
C SER A 18 14.73 -20.93 -2.23
N ASP A 19 13.75 -20.51 -1.44
CA ASP A 19 12.92 -19.37 -1.83
C ASP A 19 12.94 -18.39 -0.65
N LEU A 20 14.13 -17.81 -0.43
CA LEU A 20 14.24 -16.51 0.21
C LEU A 20 13.64 -15.48 -0.77
N ASP A 21 12.32 -15.55 -0.98
CA ASP A 21 11.54 -14.42 -1.46
C ASP A 21 11.69 -13.36 -0.38
N GLY A 22 12.75 -12.57 -0.57
CA GLY A 22 13.18 -11.55 0.35
C GLY A 22 11.99 -10.69 0.69
N GLU A 23 11.75 -10.58 1.99
CA GLU A 23 10.83 -9.64 2.60
C GLU A 23 11.17 -8.20 2.15
N SER A 24 10.83 -7.80 0.91
CA SER A 24 11.10 -6.45 0.44
C SER A 24 10.12 -5.53 1.13
N THR A 25 10.68 -4.65 1.95
CA THR A 25 9.93 -3.55 2.53
C THR A 25 10.03 -2.35 1.60
N ILE A 26 8.88 -1.75 1.31
CA ILE A 26 8.75 -0.51 0.58
C ILE A 26 8.40 0.63 1.54
N ILE A 27 8.74 1.85 1.15
CA ILE A 27 8.32 3.03 1.90
C ILE A 27 6.87 3.36 1.53
N CYS A 28 5.98 3.41 2.52
CA CYS A 28 4.58 3.76 2.31
C CYS A 28 4.47 5.20 1.74
N PRO A 29 3.77 5.41 0.59
CA PRO A 29 3.64 6.74 -0.01
C PRO A 29 2.77 7.71 0.82
N HIS A 30 2.03 7.20 1.81
CA HIS A 30 1.11 7.99 2.64
C HIS A 30 1.76 8.59 3.88
N CYS A 31 2.51 7.78 4.62
CA CYS A 31 3.08 8.17 5.92
C CYS A 31 4.61 8.08 5.95
N GLY A 32 5.24 7.51 4.91
CA GLY A 32 6.69 7.33 4.84
C GLY A 32 7.24 6.25 5.76
N THR A 33 6.37 5.40 6.35
CA THR A 33 6.81 4.25 7.18
C THR A 33 7.19 3.07 6.29
N GLU A 34 8.18 2.30 6.72
CA GLU A 34 8.54 1.02 6.10
C GLU A 34 7.39 0.02 6.27
N VAL A 35 7.00 -0.62 5.17
CA VAL A 35 5.94 -1.62 5.14
C VAL A 35 6.29 -2.71 4.15
N TYR A 36 5.94 -3.95 4.46
CA TYR A 36 6.10 -5.08 3.57
C TYR A 36 5.35 -4.84 2.26
N GLU A 37 5.98 -5.16 1.12
CA GLU A 37 5.35 -4.99 -0.20
C GLU A 37 4.09 -5.84 -0.36
N ASP A 38 4.07 -7.04 0.25
CA ASP A 38 2.93 -7.94 0.26
C ASP A 38 1.82 -7.53 1.24
N SER A 39 2.02 -6.45 2.02
CA SER A 39 1.00 -6.00 2.95
C SER A 39 -0.11 -5.25 2.20
N PRO A 40 -1.37 -5.72 2.23
CA PRO A 40 -2.47 -5.05 1.51
C PRO A 40 -2.78 -3.66 2.10
N ARG A 41 -2.43 -3.43 3.36
CA ARG A 41 -2.67 -2.17 4.09
C ARG A 41 -1.47 -1.82 4.96
N CYS A 42 -1.20 -0.53 5.09
CA CYS A 42 -0.15 -0.04 5.98
C CYS A 42 -0.62 -0.15 7.44
N PRO A 43 0.13 -0.78 8.36
CA PRO A 43 -0.26 -0.90 9.77
C PRO A 43 -0.12 0.41 10.56
N SER A 44 0.55 1.43 10.01
CA SER A 44 0.79 2.70 10.69
C SER A 44 -0.28 3.76 10.37
N CYS A 45 -0.67 3.89 9.11
CA CYS A 45 -1.68 4.85 8.66
C CYS A 45 -3.03 4.23 8.28
N GLU A 46 -3.11 2.90 8.31
CA GLU A 46 -4.32 2.13 8.00
C GLU A 46 -4.87 2.38 6.57
N ASN A 47 -4.04 2.92 5.67
CA ASN A 47 -4.38 3.11 4.27
C ASN A 47 -3.95 1.91 3.42
N TYR A 48 -4.71 1.62 2.36
CA TYR A 48 -4.36 0.60 1.38
C TYR A 48 -3.16 1.03 0.52
N LEU A 49 -2.27 0.07 0.24
CA LEU A 49 -1.10 0.22 -0.63
C LEU A 49 -1.41 -0.12 -2.10
N SER A 50 -2.65 -0.47 -2.41
CA SER A 50 -3.11 -0.83 -3.76
C SER A 50 -2.83 0.28 -4.78
N LEU A 51 -2.43 -0.11 -6.00
CA LEU A 51 -2.21 0.78 -7.15
C LEU A 51 -3.44 1.62 -7.52
N GLU A 52 -4.64 1.18 -7.14
CA GLU A 52 -5.88 1.93 -7.29
C GLU A 52 -6.07 3.02 -6.23
N ASP A 53 -5.55 2.81 -5.03
CA ASP A 53 -5.67 3.75 -3.90
C ASP A 53 -4.38 4.48 -3.60
N VAL A 54 -3.26 4.26 -4.31
CA VAL A 54 -2.08 5.13 -4.19
C VAL A 54 -2.60 6.52 -4.51
N PRO A 55 -2.73 7.38 -3.51
CA PRO A 55 -2.96 8.74 -3.81
C PRO A 55 -1.64 9.12 -4.45
N ALA A 56 -1.72 9.79 -5.58
CA ALA A 56 -0.67 10.67 -6.01
C ALA A 56 -0.45 11.72 -4.90
N THR A 57 0.03 11.34 -3.72
CA THR A 57 0.27 12.17 -2.53
C THR A 57 1.60 12.91 -2.65
N VAL A 58 2.36 12.62 -3.70
CA VAL A 58 3.33 13.56 -4.29
C VAL A 58 2.62 14.57 -5.21
N THR A 59 1.29 14.67 -5.20
CA THR A 59 0.60 15.84 -5.76
C THR A 59 0.69 16.93 -4.72
N ASN A 60 1.82 17.64 -4.76
CA ASN A 60 1.89 19.07 -4.48
C ASN A 60 0.61 19.67 -5.06
N LYS A 61 -0.38 19.99 -4.23
CA LYS A 61 -1.61 20.66 -4.69
C LYS A 61 -1.13 21.86 -5.50
N PRO A 62 -1.31 21.90 -6.83
CA PRO A 62 -0.67 22.93 -7.65
C PRO A 62 -1.18 24.26 -7.12
N TRP A 63 -0.27 25.11 -6.65
CA TRP A 63 -0.61 26.38 -6.01
C TRP A 63 -1.54 27.24 -6.90
N TRP A 64 -1.50 27.06 -8.21
CA TRP A 64 -2.44 27.62 -9.18
C TRP A 64 -3.91 27.26 -8.94
N VAL A 65 -4.23 26.08 -8.41
CA VAL A 65 -5.61 25.70 -8.05
C VAL A 65 -6.09 26.47 -6.84
N LEU A 66 -5.22 26.73 -5.86
CA LEU A 66 -5.54 27.60 -4.73
C LEU A 66 -5.73 29.06 -5.20
N LEU A 67 -4.88 29.54 -6.12
CA LEU A 67 -5.05 30.85 -6.75
C LEU A 67 -6.35 30.96 -7.55
N GLY A 68 -6.68 29.96 -8.36
CA GLY A 68 -7.91 29.92 -9.16
C GLY A 68 -9.16 29.89 -8.30
N ALA A 69 -9.17 29.03 -7.27
CA ALA A 69 -10.27 28.96 -6.30
C ALA A 69 -10.43 30.30 -5.55
N GLY A 70 -9.33 30.90 -5.09
CA GLY A 70 -9.34 32.20 -4.42
C GLY A 70 -9.86 33.32 -5.32
N LEU A 71 -9.37 33.41 -6.56
CA LEU A 71 -9.78 34.43 -7.52
C LEU A 71 -11.26 34.29 -7.90
N GLY A 72 -11.72 33.05 -8.16
CA GLY A 72 -13.12 32.76 -8.43
C GLY A 72 -14.03 33.15 -7.28
N LEU A 73 -13.64 32.83 -6.05
CA LEU A 73 -14.38 33.23 -4.84
C LEU A 73 -14.47 34.76 -4.72
N LEU A 74 -13.37 35.48 -4.92
CA LEU A 74 -13.34 36.95 -4.80
C LEU A 74 -14.22 37.64 -5.86
N VAL A 75 -14.23 37.14 -7.11
CA VAL A 75 -15.11 37.67 -8.17
C VAL A 75 -16.58 37.43 -7.82
N PHE A 76 -16.91 36.24 -7.32
CA PHE A 76 -18.27 35.91 -6.93
C PHE A 76 -18.75 36.76 -5.75
N LEU A 77 -17.92 36.92 -4.71
CA LEU A 77 -18.21 37.78 -3.57
C LEU A 77 -18.38 39.24 -4.00
N ARG A 78 -17.51 39.73 -4.88
CA ARG A 78 -17.63 41.09 -5.43
C ARG A 78 -18.94 41.27 -6.21
N TRP A 79 -19.39 40.25 -6.94
CA TRP A 79 -20.64 40.30 -7.70
C TRP A 79 -21.86 40.31 -6.78
N LEU A 80 -21.84 39.58 -5.66
CA LEU A 80 -22.91 39.62 -4.67
C LEU A 80 -23.00 40.93 -3.88
N PHE A 81 -21.89 41.65 -3.76
CA PHE A 81 -21.81 42.93 -3.04
C PHE A 81 -21.96 44.17 -3.94
N VAL A 82 -22.07 43.98 -5.26
CA VAL A 82 -22.34 45.01 -6.27
C VAL A 82 -23.84 45.03 -6.58
#